data_AF-A0A2L1U8V3-F1
#
_entry.id   AF-A0A2L1U8V3-F1
#
_cell.length_a   1.000
_cell.length_b   1.000
_cell.length_c   1.000
_cell.angle_alpha   90.00
_cell.angle_beta   90.00
_cell.angle_gamma   90.00
#
_symmetry.space_group_name_H-M   'P 1'
#
loop_
_entity.id
_entity.type
_entity.pdbx_description
1 polymer ?
#
loop_
_entity_poly.entity_id
_entity_poly.type
_entity_poly.pdbx_seq_one_letter_code
_entity_poly.pdbx_strand_id
1 'polypeptide(L)'
;MIRIGKVYDNLMVDLQPTNEKLVYRSLRIIRLATRANQEAIDRVYEESGGHVKTAIVMILTGVGAEKAARLLRQAEGFVRKAVELAASEKE
;
A
#
# COMPACT_ATOMS: atom_id res chain seq x y z
N MET A 1 14.72 -10.43 6.92
CA MET A 1 13.72 -10.04 5.90
C MET A 1 12.52 -9.28 6.45
N ILE A 2 11.94 -9.63 7.61
CA ILE A 2 10.78 -8.91 8.22
C ILE A 2 11.13 -7.51 8.77
N ARG A 3 12.39 -7.31 9.21
CA ARG A 3 12.86 -6.06 9.84
C ARG A 3 13.03 -4.84 8.91
N ILE A 4 12.70 -4.94 7.62
CA ILE A 4 12.93 -3.86 6.61
C ILE A 4 11.59 -3.32 6.04
N GLY A 5 10.44 -3.65 6.63
CA GLY A 5 9.14 -3.13 6.16
C GLY A 5 8.74 -3.58 4.74
N LYS A 6 9.45 -4.57 4.18
CA LYS A 6 9.18 -5.14 2.84
C LYS A 6 8.03 -6.15 2.83
N VAL A 7 7.56 -6.52 4.01
CA VAL A 7 6.46 -7.46 4.22
C VAL A 7 5.42 -6.74 5.06
N TYR A 8 4.16 -6.81 4.63
CA TYR A 8 3.02 -6.43 5.43
C TYR A 8 2.28 -7.72 5.79
N ASP A 9 2.19 -8.01 7.09
CA ASP A 9 1.76 -9.32 7.57
C ASP A 9 2.65 -10.44 6.97
N ASN A 10 2.08 -11.38 6.21
CA ASN A 10 2.81 -12.39 5.43
C ASN A 10 2.90 -12.09 3.92
N LEU A 11 2.52 -10.88 3.50
CA LEU A 11 2.46 -10.47 2.09
C LEU A 11 3.71 -9.66 1.72
N MET A 12 4.39 -10.09 0.65
CA MET A 12 5.51 -9.33 0.08
C MET A 12 4.96 -8.10 -0.64
N VAL A 13 5.19 -6.91 -0.10
CA VAL A 13 4.63 -5.65 -0.63
C VAL A 13 5.65 -4.83 -1.42
N ASP A 14 6.92 -5.26 -1.43
CA ASP A 14 8.03 -4.64 -2.17
C ASP A 14 8.18 -5.30 -3.54
N LEU A 15 7.28 -4.98 -4.48
CA LEU A 15 7.31 -5.52 -5.83
C LEU A 15 7.02 -4.41 -6.86
N GLN A 16 7.87 -4.37 -7.89
CA GLN A 16 7.69 -3.51 -9.05
C GLN A 16 7.01 -4.32 -10.16
N PRO A 17 5.76 -3.99 -10.51
CA PRO A 17 5.03 -4.71 -11.54
C PRO A 17 5.57 -4.37 -12.92
N THR A 18 6.51 -5.16 -13.42
CA THR A 18 7.09 -5.02 -14.77
C THR A 18 6.39 -5.87 -15.83
N ASN A 19 5.47 -6.75 -15.43
CA ASN A 19 4.68 -7.58 -16.33
C ASN A 19 3.25 -7.77 -15.79
N GLU A 20 2.32 -8.18 -16.65
CA GLU A 20 0.90 -8.36 -16.30
C GLU A 20 0.71 -9.34 -15.13
N LYS A 21 1.51 -10.41 -15.05
CA LYS A 21 1.45 -11.38 -13.94
C LYS A 21 1.76 -10.73 -12.59
N LEU A 22 2.72 -9.82 -12.55
CA LEU A 22 3.05 -9.06 -11.35
C LEU A 22 1.99 -8.01 -11.03
N VAL A 23 1.37 -7.38 -12.04
CA VAL A 23 0.20 -6.51 -11.84
C VAL A 23 -0.94 -7.27 -11.16
N TYR A 24 -1.33 -8.43 -11.67
CA TYR A 24 -2.35 -9.28 -11.04
C TYR A 24 -1.98 -9.67 -9.61
N ARG A 25 -0.69 -9.98 -9.38
CA ARG A 25 -0.19 -10.29 -8.04
C ARG A 25 -0.28 -9.08 -7.10
N SER A 26 0.06 -7.88 -7.57
CA SER A 26 -0.08 -6.62 -6.84
C SER A 26 -1.51 -6.40 -6.38
N LEU A 27 -2.47 -6.45 -7.31
CA LEU A 27 -3.89 -6.26 -7.02
C LEU A 27 -4.39 -7.29 -6.00
N ARG A 28 -4.00 -8.56 -6.16
CA ARG A 28 -4.34 -9.63 -5.20
C ARG A 28 -3.78 -9.37 -3.81
N ILE A 29 -2.56 -8.86 -3.70
CA ILE A 29 -1.94 -8.53 -2.42
C ILE A 29 -2.67 -7.36 -1.76
N ILE A 30 -2.99 -6.31 -2.52
CA ILE A 30 -3.78 -5.18 -2.03
C ILE A 30 -5.12 -5.68 -1.50
N ARG A 31 -5.82 -6.52 -2.27
CA ARG A 31 -7.09 -7.13 -1.85
C ARG A 31 -6.97 -7.92 -0.55
N LEU A 32 -5.94 -8.74 -0.41
CA LEU A 32 -5.74 -9.53 0.81
C LEU A 32 -5.40 -8.65 2.02
N ALA A 33 -4.62 -7.59 1.82
CA ALA A 33 -4.21 -6.67 2.86
C ALA A 33 -5.35 -5.75 3.34
N THR A 34 -6.20 -5.28 2.42
CA THR A 34 -7.21 -4.25 2.71
C THR A 34 -8.64 -4.77 2.73
N ARG A 35 -8.88 -5.97 2.18
CA ARG A 35 -10.21 -6.57 1.97
C ARG A 35 -11.19 -5.66 1.20
N ALA A 36 -10.67 -4.71 0.42
CA ALA A 36 -11.48 -3.81 -0.40
C ALA A 36 -12.03 -4.50 -1.66
N ASN A 37 -13.01 -3.85 -2.28
CA ASN A 37 -13.58 -4.27 -3.55
C ASN A 37 -12.59 -4.04 -4.71
N GLN A 38 -12.78 -4.81 -5.78
CA GLN A 38 -11.92 -4.76 -6.97
C GLN A 38 -11.84 -3.33 -7.55
N GLU A 39 -12.98 -2.65 -7.70
CA GLU A 39 -13.05 -1.27 -8.21
C GLU A 39 -12.21 -0.29 -7.38
N ALA A 40 -12.26 -0.40 -6.04
CA ALA A 40 -11.47 0.44 -5.17
C ALA A 40 -9.97 0.15 -5.32
N ILE A 41 -9.61 -1.13 -5.48
CA ILE A 41 -8.23 -1.57 -5.65
C ILE A 41 -7.65 -1.07 -6.97
N ASP A 42 -8.37 -1.24 -8.08
CA ASP A 42 -7.93 -0.78 -9.40
C ASP A 42 -7.73 0.74 -9.41
N ARG A 43 -8.67 1.48 -8.81
CA ARG A 43 -8.56 2.93 -8.66
C ARG A 43 -7.31 3.35 -7.88
N VAL A 44 -7.10 2.81 -6.67
CA VAL A 44 -5.92 3.21 -5.88
C VAL A 44 -4.62 2.69 -6.49
N TYR A 45 -4.66 1.59 -7.23
CA TYR A 45 -3.50 1.05 -7.91
C TYR A 45 -3.06 1.98 -9.04
N GLU A 46 -4.00 2.51 -9.80
CA GLU A 46 -3.74 3.53 -10.82
C GLU A 46 -3.30 4.86 -10.20
N GLU A 47 -4.02 5.37 -9.19
CA GLU A 47 -3.66 6.61 -8.47
C GLU A 47 -2.27 6.51 -7.79
N SER A 48 -1.88 5.32 -7.34
CA SER A 48 -0.57 5.07 -6.74
C SER A 48 0.56 4.85 -7.77
N GLY A 49 0.26 4.85 -9.06
CA GLY A 49 1.25 4.59 -10.11
C GLY A 49 1.84 3.18 -10.09
N GLY A 50 1.06 2.19 -9.63
CA GLY A 50 1.50 0.79 -9.51
C GLY A 50 2.28 0.47 -8.23
N HIS A 51 2.33 1.38 -7.25
CA HIS A 51 2.99 1.16 -5.97
C HIS A 51 2.05 0.50 -4.94
N VAL A 52 2.22 -0.82 -4.75
CA VAL A 52 1.41 -1.63 -3.82
C VAL A 52 1.35 -1.07 -2.40
N LYS A 53 2.50 -0.67 -1.84
CA LYS A 53 2.56 -0.12 -0.47
C LYS A 53 1.73 1.15 -0.34
N THR A 54 1.85 2.06 -1.31
CA THR A 54 1.08 3.30 -1.35
C THR A 54 -0.41 3.02 -1.48
N ALA A 55 -0.81 2.12 -2.39
CA ALA A 55 -2.19 1.72 -2.58
C ALA A 55 -2.83 1.13 -1.30
N ILE A 56 -2.09 0.30 -0.55
CA ILE A 56 -2.57 -0.25 0.72
C ILE A 56 -2.79 0.86 1.74
N VAL A 57 -1.84 1.78 1.90
CA VAL A 57 -1.99 2.91 2.83
C VAL A 57 -3.18 3.78 2.42
N MET A 58 -3.33 4.11 1.14
CA MET A 58 -4.46 4.89 0.63
C MET A 58 -5.80 4.29 1.03
N ILE A 59 -5.99 2.97 0.86
CA ILE A 59 -7.24 2.31 1.25
C ILE A 59 -7.42 2.31 2.77
N LEU A 60 -6.38 1.96 3.54
CA LEU A 60 -6.48 1.81 4.99
C LEU A 60 -6.73 3.15 5.70
N THR A 61 -6.17 4.25 5.19
CA THR A 61 -6.24 5.57 5.84
C THR A 61 -7.25 6.51 5.16
N GLY A 62 -7.67 6.19 3.93
CA GLY A 62 -8.53 7.02 3.10
C GLY A 62 -7.86 8.32 2.63
N VAL A 63 -6.53 8.31 2.44
CA VAL A 63 -5.77 9.50 2.00
C VAL A 63 -5.35 9.38 0.55
N GLY A 64 -5.11 10.50 -0.13
CA GLY A 64 -4.61 10.51 -1.51
C GLY A 64 -3.19 9.95 -1.65
N ALA A 65 -2.81 9.63 -2.89
CA ALA A 65 -1.53 8.99 -3.22
C ALA A 65 -0.31 9.76 -2.74
N GLU A 66 -0.30 11.10 -2.87
CA GLU A 66 0.81 11.94 -2.39
C GLU A 66 0.99 11.86 -0.88
N LYS A 67 -0.11 11.95 -0.13
CA LYS A 67 -0.10 11.88 1.33
C LYS A 67 0.30 10.47 1.79
N ALA A 68 -0.23 9.43 1.16
CA ALA A 68 0.17 8.05 1.42
C ALA A 68 1.66 7.83 1.16
N ALA A 69 2.21 8.36 0.05
CA ALA A 69 3.63 8.26 -0.27
C ALA A 69 4.50 9.01 0.75
N ARG A 70 4.07 10.20 1.21
CA ARG A 70 4.76 10.95 2.28
C ARG A 70 4.79 10.18 3.59
N LEU A 71 3.64 9.64 4.02
CA LEU A 71 3.53 8.81 5.22
C LEU A 71 4.40 7.56 5.13
N LEU A 72 4.42 6.91 3.96
CA LEU A 72 5.25 5.74 3.72
C LEU A 72 6.75 6.06 3.82
N ARG A 73 7.18 7.25 3.34
CA ARG A 73 8.56 7.73 3.49
C ARG A 73 8.90 8.01 4.96
N GLN A 74 8.02 8.69 5.69
CA GLN A 74 8.20 8.93 7.13
C GLN A 74 8.23 7.64 7.95
N ALA A 75 7.47 6.64 7.50
CA ALA A 75 7.43 5.32 8.09
C ALA A 75 8.59 4.41 7.63
N GLU A 76 9.58 4.91 6.90
CA GLU A 76 10.74 4.14 6.41
C GLU A 76 10.33 2.90 5.58
N GLY A 77 9.20 2.99 4.86
CA GLY A 77 8.65 1.91 4.06
C GLY A 77 7.78 0.90 4.81
N PHE A 78 7.51 1.11 6.10
CA PHE A 78 6.61 0.27 6.88
C PHE A 78 5.14 0.72 6.72
N VAL A 79 4.33 -0.12 6.07
CA VAL A 79 2.88 0.16 5.87
C VAL A 79 2.15 0.36 7.20
N ARG A 80 2.41 -0.47 8.21
CA ARG A 80 1.75 -0.37 9.52
C ARG A 80 2.03 0.97 10.20
N LYS A 81 3.30 1.37 10.27
CA LYS A 81 3.74 2.67 10.82
C LYS A 81 3.18 3.85 10.02
N ALA A 82 3.06 3.72 8.69
CA ALA A 82 2.44 4.75 7.85
C ALA A 82 0.94 4.94 8.15
N VAL A 83 0.22 3.84 8.40
CA VAL A 83 -1.19 3.87 8.81
C VAL A 83 -1.35 4.49 10.19
N GLU A 84 -0.48 4.14 11.15
CA GLU A 84 -0.47 4.74 12.49
C GLU A 84 -0.18 6.25 12.44
N LEU A 85 0.80 6.68 11.62
CA LEU A 85 1.08 8.11 11.40
C LEU A 85 -0.14 8.84 10.82
N ALA A 86 -0.85 8.23 9.88
CA ALA A 86 -2.06 8.82 9.32
C ALA A 86 -3.20 8.91 10.34
N ALA A 87 -3.30 7.96 11.26
CA ALA A 87 -4.25 7.99 12.36
C ALA A 87 -3.90 9.12 13.35
N SER A 88 -2.60 9.29 13.68
CA SER A 88 -2.14 10.37 14.56
C SER A 88 -2.27 11.78 13.95
N GLU A 89 -2.24 11.92 12.62
CA GLU A 89 -2.49 13.21 11.95
C GLU A 89 -3.99 13.57 11.86
N LYS A 90 -4.91 12.65 12.19
CA LYS A 90 -6.36 12.90 12.17
C LYS A 90 -6.91 13.38 13.54
N GLU A 91 -6.07 13.46 14.56
CA GLU A 91 -6.41 13.85 15.94
C GLU A 91 -6.09 15.32 16.23
#